data_AF-A0A1E1WGG3-F1
#
_entry.id   AF-A0A1E1WGG3-F1
#
_cell.length_a   1.000
_cell.length_b   1.000
_cell.length_c   1.000
_cell.angle_alpha   90.00
_cell.angle_beta   90.00
_cell.angle_gamma   90.00
#
_symmetry.space_group_name_H-M   'P 1'
#
loop_
_entity.id
_entity.type
_entity.pdbx_description
1 polymer ?
#
loop_
_entity_poly.entity_id
_entity_poly.type
_entity_poly.pdbx_seq_one_letter_code
_entity_poly.pdbx_strand_id
1 'polypeptide(L)'
;LNMAVQANLERYCRLCAEEQEVTIMIFSAEAEAMLLQNKLNKYLLIEVDEDDKLPKNICIKCCSKLQNVCEFIDTARKAQQILLDRSIVLDQMTDCFTNIKAESPSDDDEMEVSVDPMVVLQNSEETMSP
;
A
#
# COMPACT_ATOMS: atom_id res chain seq x y z
N LEU A 1 53.36 -7.30 4.34
CA LEU A 1 52.23 -7.47 5.27
C LEU A 1 50.88 -7.04 4.68
N ASN A 2 50.82 -6.14 3.67
CA ASN A 2 49.56 -5.55 3.18
C ASN A 2 48.88 -6.23 1.98
N MET A 3 49.39 -7.34 1.44
CA MET A 3 48.77 -8.00 0.28
C MET A 3 47.86 -9.18 0.64
N ALA A 4 48.01 -9.77 1.83
CA ALA A 4 47.23 -10.94 2.23
C ALA A 4 45.82 -10.59 2.72
N VAL A 5 45.61 -9.36 3.23
CA VAL A 5 44.29 -8.89 3.71
C VAL A 5 43.36 -8.52 2.56
N GLN A 6 43.89 -8.15 1.39
CA GLN A 6 43.11 -7.84 0.19
C GLN A 6 42.61 -9.10 -0.56
N ALA A 7 43.14 -10.27 -0.26
CA ALA A 7 42.99 -11.45 -1.11
C ALA A 7 41.74 -12.32 -0.85
N ASN A 8 40.77 -11.89 -0.02
CA ASN A 8 39.60 -12.75 0.23
C ASN A 8 38.28 -12.01 0.48
N LEU A 9 38.14 -10.75 0.06
CA LEU A 9 36.84 -10.04 0.19
C LEU A 9 35.84 -10.44 -0.90
N GLU A 10 36.28 -11.05 -2.00
CA GLU A 10 35.42 -11.49 -3.10
C GLU A 10 34.38 -12.55 -2.69
N ARG A 11 34.68 -13.31 -1.62
CA ARG A 11 33.75 -14.29 -1.06
C ARG A 11 32.82 -13.70 0.00
N TYR A 12 33.06 -12.47 0.45
CA TYR A 12 32.26 -11.87 1.51
C TYR A 12 31.08 -11.13 0.92
N CYS A 13 29.91 -11.32 1.53
CA CYS A 13 28.74 -10.56 1.17
C CYS A 13 28.82 -9.13 1.73
N ARG A 14 28.62 -8.14 0.87
CA ARG A 14 28.58 -6.70 1.23
C ARG A 14 27.52 -6.36 2.29
N LEU A 15 26.45 -7.15 2.37
CA LEU A 15 25.30 -6.90 3.25
C LEU A 15 25.37 -7.63 4.59
N CYS A 16 25.86 -8.87 4.62
CA CYS A 16 25.92 -9.66 5.87
C CYS A 16 27.34 -9.92 6.38
N ALA A 17 28.37 -9.56 5.61
CA ALA A 17 29.77 -9.81 5.93
C ALA A 17 30.12 -11.30 6.20
N GLU A 18 29.29 -12.23 5.71
CA GLU A 18 29.58 -13.67 5.75
C GLU A 18 30.29 -14.11 4.46
N GLU A 19 31.23 -15.05 4.60
CA GLU A 19 31.85 -15.74 3.46
C GLU A 19 30.85 -16.68 2.79
N GLN A 20 30.78 -16.65 1.47
CA GLN A 20 29.80 -17.39 0.66
C GLN A 20 30.47 -17.85 -0.64
N GLU A 21 30.18 -19.10 -1.03
CA GLU A 21 30.71 -19.67 -2.28
C GLU A 21 30.04 -19.08 -3.52
N VAL A 22 28.76 -18.72 -3.40
CA VAL A 22 27.95 -18.19 -4.50
C VAL A 22 27.49 -16.78 -4.17
N THR A 23 27.92 -15.84 -5.00
CA THR A 23 27.59 -14.42 -4.88
C THR A 23 27.31 -13.81 -6.26
N ILE A 24 26.62 -12.68 -6.26
CA ILE A 24 26.40 -11.83 -7.42
C ILE A 24 27.30 -10.61 -7.27
N MET A 25 28.10 -10.29 -8.30
CA MET A 25 28.88 -9.05 -8.31
C MET A 25 27.96 -7.85 -8.54
N ILE A 26 28.09 -6.82 -7.71
CA ILE A 26 27.22 -5.63 -7.67
C ILE A 26 27.25 -4.83 -8.99
N PHE A 27 28.38 -4.88 -9.70
CA PHE A 27 28.63 -4.19 -10.97
C PHE A 27 28.53 -5.12 -12.19
N SER A 28 27.94 -6.31 -12.03
CA SER A 28 27.68 -7.21 -13.16
C SER A 28 26.43 -6.80 -13.93
N ALA A 29 26.33 -7.23 -15.19
CA ALA A 29 25.13 -7.02 -16.01
C ALA A 29 23.87 -7.67 -15.39
N GLU A 30 24.02 -8.78 -14.66
CA GLU A 30 22.92 -9.40 -13.91
C GLU A 30 22.42 -8.48 -12.79
N ALA A 31 23.33 -7.90 -12.01
CA ALA A 31 22.98 -6.95 -10.95
C ALA A 31 22.36 -5.66 -11.50
N GLU A 32 22.84 -5.19 -12.65
CA GLU A 32 22.24 -4.05 -13.37
C GLU A 32 20.80 -4.35 -13.81
N ALA A 33 20.55 -5.52 -14.42
CA ALA A 33 19.22 -5.95 -14.81
C ALA A 33 18.25 -6.05 -13.62
N MET A 34 18.76 -6.39 -12.44
CA MET A 34 18.01 -6.41 -11.18
C MET A 34 17.86 -5.04 -10.50
N LEU A 35 18.46 -3.99 -11.06
CA LEU A 35 18.57 -2.65 -10.46
C LEU A 35 19.14 -2.70 -9.03
N LEU A 36 20.14 -3.55 -8.81
CA LEU A 36 20.62 -3.90 -7.47
C LEU A 36 21.18 -2.68 -6.72
N GLN A 37 22.02 -1.88 -7.37
CA GLN A 37 22.59 -0.66 -6.79
C GLN A 37 21.49 0.34 -6.40
N ASN A 38 20.50 0.54 -7.27
CA ASN A 38 19.35 1.40 -6.99
C ASN A 38 18.57 0.91 -5.76
N LYS A 39 18.41 -0.41 -5.59
CA LYS A 39 17.72 -0.96 -4.41
C LYS A 39 18.53 -0.78 -3.13
N LEU A 40 19.85 -1.00 -3.18
CA LEU A 40 20.75 -0.76 -2.04
C LEU A 40 20.65 0.69 -1.56
N ASN A 41 20.74 1.64 -2.49
CA ASN A 41 20.65 3.05 -2.17
C ASN A 41 19.24 3.44 -1.68
N LYS A 42 18.19 3.11 -2.45
CA LYS A 42 16.81 3.56 -2.17
C LYS A 42 16.22 2.97 -0.88
N TYR A 43 16.48 1.70 -0.58
CA TYR A 43 15.81 1.01 0.54
C TYR A 43 16.70 0.81 1.76
N LEU A 44 18.02 0.67 1.58
CA LEU A 44 18.96 0.46 2.69
C LEU A 44 19.84 1.69 2.98
N LEU A 45 19.81 2.72 2.14
CA LEU A 45 20.69 3.89 2.23
C LEU A 45 22.17 3.51 2.19
N ILE A 46 22.49 2.47 1.40
CA ILE A 46 23.85 2.00 1.18
C ILE A 46 24.27 2.43 -0.21
N GLU A 47 25.23 3.35 -0.27
CA GLU A 47 25.94 3.70 -1.49
C GLU A 47 27.15 2.79 -1.66
N VAL A 48 27.36 2.32 -2.89
CA VAL A 48 28.44 1.41 -3.25
C VAL A 48 29.26 2.06 -4.34
N ASP A 49 30.56 2.16 -4.08
CA ASP A 49 31.54 2.74 -4.97
C ASP A 49 32.45 1.61 -5.48
N GLU A 50 32.79 1.59 -6.76
CA GLU A 50 33.72 0.59 -7.32
C GLU A 50 35.11 0.68 -6.67
N ASP A 51 35.53 1.89 -6.28
CA ASP A 51 36.86 2.19 -5.76
C ASP A 51 36.99 1.99 -4.23
N ASP A 52 35.89 1.76 -3.52
CA ASP A 52 35.95 1.50 -2.07
C ASP A 52 36.65 0.16 -1.76
N LYS A 53 37.17 -0.01 -0.52
CA LYS A 53 37.90 -1.22 -0.11
C LYS A 53 37.00 -2.33 0.46
N LEU A 54 35.72 -2.34 0.12
CA LEU A 54 34.70 -3.22 0.70
C LEU A 54 34.25 -4.27 -0.32
N PRO A 55 33.59 -5.38 0.10
CA PRO A 55 33.20 -6.43 -0.82
C PRO A 55 32.30 -5.93 -1.95
N LYS A 56 32.55 -6.40 -3.18
CA LYS A 56 31.74 -6.04 -4.37
C LYS A 56 30.72 -7.12 -4.73
N ASN A 57 30.43 -7.99 -3.77
CA ASN A 57 29.65 -9.21 -3.95
C ASN A 57 28.48 -9.23 -2.97
N ILE A 58 27.31 -9.71 -3.38
CA ILE A 58 26.16 -9.95 -2.51
C ILE A 58 25.75 -11.41 -2.64
N CYS A 59 25.54 -12.08 -1.51
CA CYS A 59 25.09 -13.46 -1.53
C CYS A 59 23.61 -13.59 -1.90
N ILE A 60 23.22 -14.75 -2.43
CA ILE A 60 21.86 -15.01 -2.90
C ILE A 60 20.82 -14.76 -1.79
N LYS A 61 21.11 -15.17 -0.55
CA LYS A 61 20.22 -14.96 0.60
C LYS A 61 19.93 -13.47 0.84
N CYS A 62 20.95 -12.62 0.75
CA CYS A 62 20.79 -11.18 0.91
C CYS A 62 20.05 -10.54 -0.27
N CYS A 63 20.34 -10.97 -1.51
CA CYS A 63 19.58 -10.52 -2.68
C CYS A 63 18.08 -10.85 -2.58
N SER A 64 17.73 -12.09 -2.22
CA SER A 64 16.32 -12.48 -2.05
C SER A 64 15.63 -11.70 -0.94
N LYS A 65 16.30 -11.50 0.21
CA LYS A 65 15.76 -10.67 1.30
C LYS A 65 15.54 -9.22 0.86
N LEU A 66 16.52 -8.63 0.17
CA LEU A 66 16.41 -7.27 -0.35
C LEU A 66 15.21 -7.15 -1.31
N GLN A 67 15.05 -8.10 -2.24
CA GLN A 67 13.91 -8.11 -3.16
C GLN A 67 12.58 -8.13 -2.40
N ASN A 68 12.41 -9.05 -1.45
CA ASN A 68 11.19 -9.17 -0.66
C ASN A 68 10.89 -7.89 0.14
N VAL A 69 11.91 -7.28 0.74
CA VAL A 69 11.75 -6.02 1.49
C VAL A 69 11.36 -4.87 0.56
N CYS A 70 11.96 -4.78 -0.63
CA CYS A 70 11.59 -3.76 -1.62
C CYS A 70 10.12 -3.90 -2.05
N GLU A 71 9.71 -5.11 -2.42
CA GLU A 71 8.33 -5.41 -2.83
C GLU A 71 7.32 -5.11 -1.72
N PHE A 72 7.63 -5.49 -0.49
CA PHE A 72 6.79 -5.21 0.66
C PHE A 72 6.62 -3.70 0.88
N ILE A 73 7.73 -2.95 0.88
CA ILE A 73 7.71 -1.50 1.09
C ILE A 73 6.90 -0.80 -0.01
N ASP A 74 7.13 -1.16 -1.28
CA ASP A 74 6.42 -0.56 -2.41
C ASP A 74 4.92 -0.88 -2.37
N THR A 75 4.57 -2.12 -2.04
CA THR A 75 3.17 -2.55 -1.87
C THR A 75 2.49 -1.75 -0.76
N ALA A 76 3.13 -1.64 0.40
CA ALA A 76 2.59 -0.89 1.54
C ALA A 76 2.42 0.60 1.21
N ARG A 77 3.40 1.22 0.57
CA ARG A 77 3.33 2.63 0.14
C ARG A 77 2.20 2.85 -0.87
N LYS A 78 2.06 1.97 -1.85
CA LYS A 78 0.98 2.04 -2.83
C LYS A 78 -0.39 1.89 -2.16
N ALA A 79 -0.53 0.94 -1.25
CA ALA A 79 -1.76 0.75 -0.48
C ALA A 79 -2.09 2.01 0.33
N GLN A 80 -1.10 2.59 1.02
CA GLN A 80 -1.29 3.82 1.78
C GLN A 80 -1.73 4.99 0.90
N GLN A 81 -1.12 5.16 -0.28
CA GLN A 81 -1.52 6.21 -1.21
C GLN A 81 -2.98 6.03 -1.66
N ILE A 82 -3.38 4.81 -2.01
CA ILE A 82 -4.78 4.50 -2.38
C ILE A 82 -5.74 4.85 -1.25
N LEU A 83 -5.38 4.55 0.01
CA LEU A 83 -6.21 4.87 1.17
C LEU A 83 -6.33 6.38 1.40
N LEU A 84 -5.23 7.13 1.26
CA LEU A 84 -5.23 8.59 1.38
C LEU A 84 -6.06 9.25 0.27
N ASP A 85 -5.91 8.79 -0.97
CA ASP A 85 -6.67 9.32 -2.10
C ASP A 85 -8.18 9.10 -1.88
N ARG A 86 -8.56 7.95 -1.32
CA ARG A 86 -9.96 7.64 -0.99
C ARG A 86 -10.48 8.44 0.20
N SER A 87 -9.68 8.66 1.25
CA SER A 87 -10.12 9.45 2.41
C SER A 87 -10.40 10.90 2.01
N ILE A 88 -9.57 11.49 1.15
CA ILE A 88 -9.78 12.84 0.62
C ILE A 88 -11.12 12.96 -0.13
N VAL A 89 -11.46 11.96 -0.94
CA VAL A 89 -12.74 11.93 -1.67
C VAL A 89 -13.93 11.86 -0.70
N LEU A 90 -13.82 11.09 0.38
CA LEU A 90 -14.88 10.97 1.38
C LEU A 90 -15.08 12.29 2.14
N ASP A 91 -14.00 12.96 2.53
CA ASP A 91 -14.05 14.24 3.25
C ASP A 91 -14.71 15.35 2.38
N GLN A 92 -14.40 15.39 1.08
CA GLN A 92 -15.03 16.32 0.14
C GLN A 92 -16.52 16.03 -0.07
N MET A 93 -16.92 14.76 -0.01
CA MET A 93 -18.33 14.39 -0.15
C MET A 93 -19.12 14.85 1.08
N THR A 94 -18.57 14.70 2.29
CA THR A 94 -19.22 15.17 3.53
C THR A 94 -19.42 16.68 3.57
N ASP A 95 -18.49 17.47 3.03
CA ASP A 95 -18.62 18.94 2.98
C ASP A 95 -19.70 19.43 1.98
N CYS A 96 -20.06 18.61 0.99
CA CYS A 96 -21.10 18.96 0.04
C CYS A 96 -22.52 18.69 0.59
N PHE A 97 -22.68 17.68 1.44
CA PHE A 97 -23.98 17.37 2.07
C PHE A 97 -24.37 18.32 3.22
N THR A 98 -23.40 18.96 3.89
CA THR A 98 -23.68 19.91 4.98
C THR A 98 -24.17 21.27 4.49
N ASN A 99 -23.93 21.62 3.22
CA ASN A 99 -24.40 22.88 2.61
C ASN A 99 -25.87 22.86 2.14
N ILE A 100 -26.58 21.72 2.18
CA ILE A 100 -28.00 21.63 1.80
C ILE A 100 -28.95 21.91 2.99
N LYS A 101 -28.43 22.05 4.23
CA LYS A 101 -29.25 22.21 5.44
C LYS A 101 -29.24 23.65 6.01
N ALA A 102 -29.23 24.65 5.14
CA ALA A 102 -29.30 26.06 5.51
C ALA A 102 -30.53 26.77 4.91
N GLU A 103 -31.66 26.09 4.81
CA GLU A 103 -32.98 26.74 4.75
C GLU A 103 -33.93 25.94 5.64
N SER A 104 -34.00 26.30 6.91
CA SER A 104 -35.16 25.99 7.74
C SER A 104 -36.31 26.87 7.26
N PRO A 105 -37.44 26.31 6.77
CA PRO A 105 -38.67 27.05 6.67
C PRO A 105 -39.05 27.54 8.06
N SER A 106 -39.38 28.82 8.14
CA SER A 106 -40.00 29.45 9.30
C SER A 106 -41.16 28.60 9.82
N ASP A 107 -41.25 28.53 11.14
CA ASP A 107 -42.46 28.20 11.87
C ASP A 107 -43.67 29.01 11.32
N ASP A 108 -44.86 28.44 11.50
CA ASP A 108 -46.21 28.97 11.21
C ASP A 108 -46.91 28.33 9.98
N ASP A 109 -47.53 27.17 10.20
CA ASP A 109 -48.98 26.94 9.99
C ASP A 109 -49.31 25.44 10.18
N GLU A 110 -49.77 25.06 11.37
CA GLU A 110 -50.46 23.79 11.58
C GLU A 110 -51.83 23.84 10.90
N MET A 111 -51.96 23.24 9.71
CA MET A 111 -53.28 22.88 9.17
C MET A 111 -53.64 21.47 9.61
N GLU A 112 -54.51 21.38 10.60
CA GLU A 112 -55.13 20.13 11.05
C GLU A 112 -56.06 19.59 9.95
N VAL A 113 -55.67 18.48 9.32
CA VAL A 113 -56.53 17.76 8.36
C VAL A 113 -57.38 16.74 9.13
N SER A 114 -58.65 17.06 9.32
CA SER A 114 -59.64 16.10 9.82
C SER A 114 -59.85 15.00 8.78
N VAL A 115 -59.34 13.80 9.06
CA VAL A 115 -59.62 12.60 8.26
C VAL A 115 -60.92 11.96 8.75
N ASP A 116 -61.98 12.05 7.95
CA ASP A 116 -63.20 11.26 8.21
C ASP A 116 -62.88 9.77 8.02
N PRO A 117 -63.16 8.90 9.02
CA PRO A 117 -62.94 7.47 8.86
C PRO A 117 -63.86 6.91 7.78
N MET A 118 -63.30 6.53 6.63
CA MET A 118 -64.08 5.89 5.59
C MET A 118 -64.39 4.44 5.99
N VAL A 119 -65.69 4.18 6.11
CA VAL A 119 -66.38 2.94 6.48
C VAL A 119 -65.88 1.68 5.74
N VAL A 120 -65.68 0.61 6.52
CA VAL A 120 -65.38 -0.75 6.05
C VAL A 120 -66.63 -1.34 5.41
N LEU A 121 -66.59 -1.66 4.11
CA LEU A 121 -67.59 -2.53 3.49
C LEU A 121 -67.17 -3.99 3.62
N GLN A 122 -67.81 -4.70 4.55
CA GLN A 122 -67.84 -6.15 4.57
C GLN A 122 -68.83 -6.63 3.50
N ASN A 123 -68.36 -7.38 2.51
CA ASN A 123 -69.22 -8.31 1.76
C ASN A 123 -68.64 -9.71 1.91
N SER A 124 -69.40 -10.51 2.65
CA SER A 124 -69.25 -11.93 2.95
C SER A 124 -69.56 -12.81 1.73
N GLU A 125 -68.67 -13.80 1.52
CA GLU A 125 -68.91 -15.20 1.10
C GLU A 125 -69.52 -15.41 -0.32
N GLU A 126 -69.23 -16.43 -1.12
CA GLU A 126 -68.88 -17.85 -0.94
C GLU A 126 -68.11 -18.30 -2.22
N THR A 127 -67.17 -19.26 -2.26
CA THR A 127 -67.35 -20.71 -2.10
C THR A 127 -65.99 -21.43 -2.30
N MET A 128 -65.90 -22.60 -1.68
CA MET A 128 -64.77 -23.53 -1.53
C MET A 128 -64.20 -24.18 -2.82
N SER A 129 -62.87 -24.39 -2.81
CA SER A 129 -62.05 -25.61 -2.99
C SER A 129 -62.56 -26.83 -3.82
N PRO A 130 -61.68 -27.78 -4.23
CA PRO A 130 -60.28 -28.01 -3.81
C PRO A 130 -59.20 -27.91 -4.90
#